data_AF-A0A928QEP8-F1
#
_entry.id   AF-A0A928QEP8-F1
#
_cell.length_a   1.000
_cell.length_b   1.000
_cell.length_c   1.000
_cell.angle_alpha   90.00
_cell.angle_beta   90.00
_cell.angle_gamma   90.00
#
_symmetry.space_group_name_H-M   'P 1'
#
loop_
_entity.id
_entity.type
_entity.pdbx_description
1 polymer ?
#
loop_
_entity_poly.entity_id
_entity_poly.type
_entity_poly.pdbx_seq_one_letter_code
_entity_poly.pdbx_strand_id
1 'polypeptide(L)'
;MNDYNFLYDDFSEIISGEQLRKILHISKRRCAYLLKNGVIPCTDTGQKSRRYYIRLNDVIEYIKNAEDTFEAMKPQILPEGFRERLSDEWHDLPELLTITDVAKITGYTTNAVDRWIVKGSLRSVTAQMGLVTCREWLIDFYCKDGYNIAKKVDRHIELLGRLLYC
;
A
#
# COMPACT_ATOMS: atom_id res chain seq x y z
N MET A 1 5.57 8.25 15.21
CA MET A 1 5.35 9.43 14.35
C MET A 1 6.61 10.27 14.45
N ASN A 2 7.41 10.35 13.39
CA ASN A 2 8.64 11.14 13.41
C ASN A 2 8.27 12.62 13.51
N ASP A 3 8.82 13.28 14.52
CA ASP A 3 8.64 14.71 14.69
C ASP A 3 9.74 15.45 13.92
N TYR A 4 9.37 16.08 12.81
CA TYR A 4 10.28 16.85 11.96
C TYR A 4 10.49 18.28 12.45
N ASN A 5 10.16 18.56 13.72
CA ASN A 5 10.31 19.88 14.32
C ASN A 5 11.76 20.41 14.23
N PHE A 6 12.77 19.54 14.18
CA PHE A 6 14.18 19.94 13.99
C PHE A 6 14.42 20.72 12.68
N LEU A 7 13.56 20.58 11.66
CA LEU A 7 13.69 21.36 10.43
C LEU A 7 13.43 22.86 10.66
N TYR A 8 12.70 23.23 11.71
CA TYR A 8 12.49 24.64 12.06
C TYR A 8 13.73 25.30 12.64
N ASP A 9 14.71 24.53 13.10
CA ASP A 9 15.98 25.08 13.61
C ASP A 9 16.85 25.62 12.46
N ASP A 10 16.77 24.98 11.29
CA ASP A 10 17.61 25.28 10.11
C ASP A 10 16.88 26.04 8.98
N PHE A 11 15.54 26.02 8.97
CA PHE A 11 14.74 26.56 7.87
C PHE A 11 13.61 27.48 8.36
N SER A 12 13.36 28.54 7.61
CA SER A 12 12.21 29.44 7.82
C SER A 12 10.88 28.77 7.45
N GLU A 13 9.79 29.32 7.96
CA GLU A 13 8.42 28.84 7.67
C GLU A 13 8.13 28.78 6.16
N ILE A 14 8.66 29.73 5.39
CA ILE A 14 8.62 29.72 3.93
C ILE A 14 10.02 29.41 3.40
N ILE A 15 10.12 28.36 2.59
CA ILE A 15 11.36 27.92 1.95
C ILE A 15 11.30 28.05 0.43
N SER A 16 12.48 28.12 -0.18
CA SER A 16 12.68 28.12 -1.63
C SER A 16 12.74 26.70 -2.21
N GLY A 17 12.54 26.58 -3.53
CA GLY A 17 12.70 25.29 -4.22
C GLY A 17 14.10 24.66 -4.09
N GLU A 18 15.15 25.45 -3.86
CA GLU A 18 16.50 24.92 -3.61
C GLU A 18 16.63 24.36 -2.18
N GLN A 19 16.00 24.99 -1.20
CA GLN A 19 15.92 24.44 0.17
C GLN A 19 15.10 23.15 0.18
N LEU A 20 13.95 23.11 -0.49
CA LEU A 20 13.16 21.88 -0.67
C LEU A 20 14.01 20.75 -1.25
N ARG A 21 14.81 21.05 -2.27
CA ARG A 21 15.71 20.08 -2.91
C ARG A 21 16.74 19.52 -1.93
N LYS A 22 17.27 20.36 -1.03
CA LYS A 22 18.21 19.96 0.01
C LYS A 22 17.53 19.09 1.07
N ILE A 23 16.36 19.50 1.56
CA ILE A 23 15.58 18.76 2.56
C ILE A 23 15.21 17.36 2.04
N LEU A 24 14.67 17.27 0.81
CA LEU A 24 14.21 16.00 0.25
C LEU A 24 15.31 15.19 -0.46
N HIS A 25 16.53 15.72 -0.57
CA HIS A 25 17.65 15.10 -1.30
C HIS A 25 17.30 14.65 -2.74
N ILE A 26 16.55 15.47 -3.48
CA ILE A 26 16.06 15.15 -4.82
C ILE A 26 16.78 15.91 -5.95
N SER A 27 16.58 15.47 -7.19
CA SER A 27 17.07 16.19 -8.38
C SER A 27 16.26 17.47 -8.66
N LYS A 28 16.86 18.42 -9.39
CA LYS A 28 16.16 19.64 -9.84
C LYS A 28 14.89 19.31 -10.64
N ARG A 29 14.96 18.28 -11.50
CA ARG A 29 13.83 17.82 -12.30
C ARG A 29 12.70 17.30 -11.43
N ARG A 30 13.01 16.47 -10.43
CA ARG A 30 12.01 15.91 -9.51
C ARG A 30 11.38 17.00 -8.65
N CYS A 31 12.17 17.94 -8.13
CA CYS A 31 11.67 19.11 -7.41
C CYS A 31 10.68 19.93 -8.27
N ALA A 32 11.06 20.26 -9.51
CA ALA A 32 10.17 20.98 -10.42
C ALA A 32 8.87 20.21 -10.73
N TYR A 33 8.95 18.88 -10.84
CA TYR A 33 7.77 18.04 -11.03
C TYR A 33 6.82 18.11 -9.82
N LEU A 34 7.35 17.97 -8.60
CA LEU A 34 6.52 17.98 -7.37
C LEU A 34 5.75 19.29 -7.24
N LEU A 35 6.42 20.42 -7.52
CA LEU A 35 5.82 21.75 -7.40
C LEU A 35 4.84 22.05 -8.52
N LYS A 36 5.20 21.78 -9.79
CA LYS A 36 4.34 22.09 -10.94
C LYS A 36 3.06 21.26 -10.99
N ASN A 37 3.10 20.02 -10.49
CA ASN A 37 1.93 19.14 -10.45
C ASN A 37 1.15 19.27 -9.13
N GLY A 38 1.53 20.20 -8.24
CA GLY A 38 0.85 20.41 -6.97
C GLY A 38 0.97 19.24 -6.00
N VAL A 39 1.97 18.36 -6.16
CA VAL A 39 2.23 17.27 -5.20
C VAL A 39 2.65 17.83 -3.84
N ILE A 40 3.43 18.92 -3.87
CA ILE A 40 3.68 19.76 -2.70
C ILE A 40 3.10 21.14 -3.02
N PRO A 41 2.13 21.63 -2.24
CA PRO A 41 1.59 22.97 -2.40
C PRO A 41 2.68 24.04 -2.41
N CYS A 42 2.57 25.01 -3.33
CA CYS A 42 3.48 26.14 -3.40
C CYS A 42 2.84 27.35 -4.06
N THR A 43 3.39 28.53 -3.78
CA THR A 43 3.10 29.75 -4.52
C THR A 43 4.15 29.92 -5.62
N ASP A 44 3.70 29.94 -6.88
CA ASP A 44 4.54 30.18 -8.05
C ASP A 44 4.40 31.64 -8.51
N THR A 45 5.49 32.41 -8.46
CA THR A 45 5.51 33.81 -8.91
C THR A 45 5.73 33.98 -10.41
N GLY A 46 6.05 32.89 -11.13
CA GLY A 46 6.41 32.93 -12.56
C GLY A 46 7.80 33.51 -12.85
N GLN A 47 8.55 33.96 -11.84
CA GLN A 47 9.86 34.57 -12.03
C GLN A 47 10.95 33.55 -12.42
N LYS A 48 12.02 34.03 -13.06
CA LYS A 48 13.17 33.18 -13.43
C LYS A 48 13.98 32.70 -12.21
N SER A 49 14.07 33.54 -11.18
CA SER A 49 14.76 33.26 -9.92
C SER A 49 13.77 33.38 -8.77
N ARG A 50 13.96 32.61 -7.68
CA ARG A 50 13.06 32.58 -6.51
C ARG A 50 11.58 32.39 -6.90
N ARG A 51 11.36 31.54 -7.92
CA ARG A 51 10.05 31.27 -8.51
C ARG A 51 9.03 30.75 -7.50
N TYR A 52 9.44 29.83 -6.63
CA TYR A 52 8.56 29.09 -5.73
C TYR A 52 8.76 29.49 -4.27
N TYR A 53 7.65 29.71 -3.58
CA TYR A 53 7.55 29.78 -2.13
C TYR A 53 6.75 28.59 -1.61
N ILE A 54 7.35 27.81 -0.72
CA ILE A 54 6.79 26.56 -0.20
C ILE A 54 6.72 26.67 1.32
N ARG A 55 5.61 26.28 1.95
CA ARG A 55 5.55 26.25 3.41
C ARG A 55 6.28 25.02 3.91
N LEU A 56 7.09 25.17 4.95
CA LEU A 56 7.84 24.07 5.55
C LEU A 56 6.90 22.96 6.07
N ASN A 57 5.73 23.34 6.61
CA ASN A 57 4.68 22.42 7.02
C ASN A 57 4.22 21.49 5.89
N ASP A 58 4.01 22.02 4.68
CA ASP A 58 3.57 21.21 3.53
C ASP A 58 4.65 20.20 3.11
N VAL A 59 5.93 20.55 3.32
CA VAL A 59 7.05 19.62 3.09
C VAL A 59 7.09 18.54 4.16
N ILE A 60 6.90 18.90 5.43
CA ILE A 60 6.83 17.94 6.54
C ILE A 60 5.67 16.97 6.31
N GLU A 61 4.50 17.46 5.92
CA GLU A 61 3.34 16.63 5.59
C GLU A 61 3.64 15.68 4.42
N TYR A 62 4.30 16.18 3.37
CA TYR A 62 4.75 15.34 2.26
C TYR A 62 5.69 14.21 2.72
N ILE A 63 6.66 14.50 3.59
CA ILE A 63 7.58 13.49 4.12
C ILE A 63 6.83 12.45 4.94
N LYS A 64 5.94 12.88 5.85
CA LYS A 64 5.11 11.97 6.67
C LYS A 64 4.27 11.03 5.80
N ASN A 65 3.59 11.57 4.79
CA ASN A 65 2.80 10.76 3.86
C ASN A 65 3.66 9.75 3.08
N ALA A 66 4.88 10.12 2.70
CA ALA A 66 5.82 9.22 2.05
C ALA A 66 6.31 8.11 2.99
N GLU A 67 6.59 8.43 4.26
CA GLU A 67 6.94 7.43 5.28
C GLU A 67 5.77 6.48 5.55
N ASP A 68 4.55 6.98 5.73
CA ASP A 68 3.37 6.14 5.95
C ASP A 68 3.13 5.20 4.76
N THR A 69 3.35 5.69 3.54
CA THR A 69 3.29 4.86 2.33
C THR A 69 4.38 3.79 2.36
N PHE A 70 5.60 4.14 2.78
CA PHE A 70 6.71 3.20 2.87
C PHE A 70 6.50 2.14 3.96
N GLU A 71 6.02 2.53 5.14
CA GLU A 71 5.64 1.60 6.21
C GLU A 71 4.50 0.67 5.76
N ALA A 72 3.50 1.19 5.04
CA ALA A 72 2.45 0.36 4.44
C ALA A 72 2.96 -0.57 3.33
N MET A 73 4.11 -0.25 2.70
CA MET A 73 4.76 -1.07 1.68
C MET A 73 5.74 -2.11 2.25
N LYS A 74 6.15 -2.00 3.52
CA LYS A 74 6.98 -3.04 4.14
C LYS A 74 6.17 -4.34 4.24
N PRO A 75 6.76 -5.49 3.90
CA PRO A 75 6.09 -6.77 4.12
C PRO A 75 5.80 -6.90 5.61
N GLN A 76 4.52 -6.93 5.97
CA GLN A 76 4.12 -7.12 7.36
C GLN A 76 4.57 -8.53 7.76
N ILE A 77 5.26 -8.63 8.91
CA ILE A 77 5.69 -9.91 9.47
C ILE A 77 4.43 -10.75 9.67
N LEU A 78 4.37 -11.92 9.01
CA LEU A 78 3.26 -12.83 9.16
C LEU A 78 3.24 -13.34 10.61
N PRO A 79 2.15 -13.15 11.36
CA PRO A 79 2.10 -13.57 12.75
C PRO A 79 2.26 -15.09 12.89
N GLU A 80 2.89 -15.51 13.97
CA GLU A 80 3.04 -16.95 14.27
C GLU A 80 1.66 -17.61 14.41
N GLY A 81 1.53 -18.83 13.88
CA GLY A 81 0.27 -19.56 13.89
C GLY A 81 -0.79 -19.05 12.90
N PHE A 82 -0.49 -18.04 12.07
CA PHE A 82 -1.48 -17.45 11.17
C PHE A 82 -2.02 -18.46 10.16
N ARG A 83 -1.15 -19.32 9.63
CA ARG A 83 -1.53 -20.32 8.64
C ARG A 83 -2.50 -21.34 9.23
N GLU A 84 -2.21 -21.81 10.44
CA GLU A 84 -3.01 -22.78 11.19
C GLU A 84 -4.40 -22.21 11.48
N ARG A 85 -4.47 -20.99 12.05
CA ARG A 85 -5.75 -20.33 12.32
C ARG A 85 -6.57 -20.09 11.06
N LEU A 86 -5.92 -19.71 9.96
CA LEU A 86 -6.60 -19.53 8.68
C LEU A 86 -7.10 -20.87 8.11
N SER A 87 -6.34 -21.94 8.30
CA SER A 87 -6.74 -23.30 7.91
C SER A 87 -7.97 -23.76 8.69
N ASP A 88 -8.00 -23.51 9.99
CA ASP A 88 -9.15 -23.82 10.86
C ASP A 88 -10.40 -23.00 10.48
N GLU A 89 -10.24 -21.70 10.26
CA GLU A 89 -11.32 -20.79 9.84
C GLU A 89 -11.94 -21.21 8.50
N TRP A 90 -11.14 -21.79 7.61
CA TRP A 90 -11.57 -22.21 6.27
C TRP A 90 -11.72 -23.73 6.12
N HIS A 91 -11.79 -24.48 7.23
CA HIS A 91 -11.80 -25.95 7.16
C HIS A 91 -13.04 -26.52 6.44
N ASP A 92 -14.18 -25.83 6.48
CA ASP A 92 -15.43 -26.24 5.84
C ASP A 92 -15.51 -25.86 4.34
N LEU A 93 -14.52 -25.12 3.82
CA LEU A 93 -14.53 -24.74 2.41
C LEU A 93 -14.28 -25.95 1.50
N PRO A 94 -14.92 -26.01 0.33
CA PRO A 94 -14.63 -27.01 -0.69
C PRO A 94 -13.14 -27.05 -1.06
N GLU A 95 -12.64 -28.24 -1.41
CA GLU A 95 -11.24 -28.41 -1.79
C GLU A 95 -10.88 -27.60 -3.05
N LEU A 96 -11.78 -27.60 -4.04
CA LEU A 96 -11.68 -26.81 -5.26
C LEU A 96 -12.61 -25.60 -5.19
N LEU A 97 -12.07 -24.43 -5.54
CA LEU A 97 -12.77 -23.15 -5.52
C LEU A 97 -12.73 -22.53 -6.90
N THR A 98 -13.88 -22.10 -7.42
CA THR A 98 -13.92 -21.26 -8.61
C THR A 98 -13.51 -19.83 -8.27
N ILE A 99 -13.16 -19.03 -9.28
CA ILE A 99 -12.89 -17.59 -9.10
C ILE A 99 -14.06 -16.88 -8.38
N THR A 100 -15.30 -17.28 -8.70
CA THR A 100 -16.50 -16.72 -8.08
C THR A 100 -16.60 -17.09 -6.61
N ASP A 101 -16.21 -18.32 -6.24
CA ASP A 101 -16.18 -18.74 -4.84
C ASP A 101 -15.13 -17.95 -4.06
N VAL A 102 -13.92 -17.81 -4.61
CA VAL A 102 -12.85 -16.99 -4.01
C VAL A 102 -13.31 -15.56 -3.81
N ALA A 103 -13.95 -14.95 -4.81
CA ALA A 103 -14.50 -13.60 -4.69
C ALA A 103 -15.52 -13.50 -3.54
N LYS A 104 -16.44 -14.46 -3.42
CA LYS A 104 -17.41 -14.51 -2.33
C LYS A 104 -16.76 -14.71 -0.95
N ILE A 105 -15.81 -15.63 -0.84
CA ILE A 105 -15.10 -15.96 0.41
C ILE A 105 -14.30 -14.74 0.90
N THR A 106 -13.55 -14.12 0.00
CA THR A 106 -12.60 -13.05 0.33
C THR A 106 -13.21 -11.65 0.32
N GLY A 107 -14.37 -11.48 -0.32
CA GLY A 107 -15.05 -10.18 -0.46
C GLY A 107 -14.47 -9.29 -1.55
N TYR A 108 -13.48 -9.78 -2.30
CA TYR A 108 -12.92 -9.08 -3.44
C TYR A 108 -13.73 -9.36 -4.71
N THR A 109 -13.59 -8.50 -5.72
CA THR A 109 -14.23 -8.72 -7.02
C THR A 109 -13.55 -9.85 -7.79
N THR A 110 -14.27 -10.52 -8.68
CA THR A 110 -13.70 -11.55 -9.58
C THR A 110 -12.52 -11.01 -10.39
N ASN A 111 -12.59 -9.76 -10.84
CA ASN A 111 -11.48 -9.08 -11.51
C ASN A 111 -10.22 -8.95 -10.64
N ALA A 112 -10.35 -8.80 -9.32
CA ALA A 112 -9.20 -8.76 -8.42
C ALA A 112 -8.57 -10.16 -8.30
N VAL A 113 -9.41 -11.20 -8.17
CA VAL A 113 -8.97 -12.60 -8.13
C VAL A 113 -8.25 -12.98 -9.42
N ASP A 114 -8.81 -12.63 -10.59
CA ASP A 114 -8.17 -12.86 -11.89
C ASP A 114 -6.80 -12.19 -11.97
N ARG A 115 -6.67 -10.96 -11.46
CA ARG A 115 -5.36 -10.27 -11.41
C ARG A 115 -4.36 -11.00 -10.52
N TRP A 116 -4.78 -11.56 -9.39
CA TRP A 116 -3.88 -12.34 -8.54
C TRP A 116 -3.39 -13.60 -9.24
N ILE A 117 -4.26 -14.23 -10.04
CA ILE A 117 -3.92 -15.40 -10.83
C ILE A 117 -2.97 -15.04 -11.98
N VAL A 118 -3.28 -14.01 -12.76
CA VAL A 118 -2.44 -13.55 -13.88
C VAL A 118 -1.07 -13.08 -13.39
N LYS A 119 -1.00 -12.46 -12.21
CA LYS A 119 0.26 -12.09 -11.55
C LYS A 119 1.06 -13.30 -11.06
N GLY A 120 0.43 -14.47 -10.92
CA GLY A 120 1.02 -15.69 -10.36
C GLY A 120 1.06 -15.71 -8.83
N SER A 121 0.40 -14.76 -8.16
CA SER A 121 0.31 -14.71 -6.69
C SER A 121 -0.66 -15.76 -6.14
N LEU A 122 -1.80 -15.96 -6.82
CA LEU A 122 -2.75 -17.04 -6.53
C LEU A 122 -2.58 -18.14 -7.57
N ARG A 123 -2.26 -19.36 -7.12
CA ARG A 123 -2.12 -20.51 -8.03
C ARG A 123 -3.50 -20.95 -8.52
N SER A 124 -3.57 -21.44 -9.75
CA SER A 124 -4.79 -21.97 -10.35
C SER A 124 -4.47 -23.01 -11.41
N VAL A 125 -5.43 -23.86 -11.74
CA VAL A 125 -5.38 -24.80 -12.85
C VAL A 125 -6.64 -24.67 -13.70
N THR A 126 -6.52 -24.93 -14.99
CA THR A 126 -7.67 -25.00 -15.90
C THR A 126 -8.28 -26.39 -15.83
N ALA A 127 -9.56 -26.47 -15.47
CA ALA A 127 -10.36 -27.69 -15.46
C ALA A 127 -11.52 -27.60 -16.47
N GLN A 128 -12.29 -28.69 -16.64
CA GLN A 128 -13.44 -28.72 -17.56
C GLN A 128 -14.50 -27.65 -17.25
N MET A 129 -14.61 -27.26 -15.97
CA MET A 129 -15.53 -26.23 -15.48
C MET A 129 -14.95 -24.81 -15.51
N GLY A 130 -13.75 -24.63 -16.08
CA GLY A 130 -13.05 -23.34 -16.14
C GLY A 130 -11.86 -23.27 -15.18
N LEU A 131 -11.41 -22.04 -14.89
CA LEU A 131 -10.25 -21.79 -14.04
C LEU A 131 -10.62 -21.99 -12.57
N VAL A 132 -9.89 -22.87 -11.89
CA VAL A 132 -10.11 -23.22 -10.48
C VAL A 132 -8.82 -23.05 -9.68
N THR A 133 -8.97 -22.68 -8.41
CA THR A 133 -7.91 -22.76 -7.40
C THR A 133 -8.29 -23.83 -6.36
N CYS A 134 -7.42 -24.12 -5.42
CA CYS A 134 -7.76 -24.95 -4.27
C CYS A 134 -7.64 -24.15 -2.97
N ARG A 135 -8.32 -24.63 -1.92
CA ARG A 135 -8.28 -24.01 -0.60
C ARG A 135 -6.86 -23.79 -0.10
N GLU A 136 -5.99 -24.78 -0.26
CA GLU A 136 -4.60 -24.72 0.22
C GLU A 136 -3.80 -23.60 -0.48
N TRP A 137 -4.03 -23.39 -1.78
CA TRP A 137 -3.38 -22.32 -2.52
C TRP A 137 -3.92 -20.94 -2.15
N LEU A 138 -5.20 -20.85 -1.76
CA LEU A 138 -5.76 -19.62 -1.23
C LEU A 138 -5.16 -19.28 0.15
N ILE A 139 -4.99 -20.28 1.02
CA ILE A 139 -4.29 -20.13 2.31
C ILE A 139 -2.86 -19.66 2.09
N ASP A 140 -2.11 -20.33 1.20
CA ASP A 140 -0.72 -19.96 0.87
C ASP A 140 -0.63 -18.54 0.30
N PHE A 141 -1.60 -18.12 -0.52
CA PHE A 141 -1.71 -16.76 -1.01
C PHE A 141 -1.91 -15.77 0.15
N TYR A 142 -2.82 -16.05 1.08
CA TYR A 142 -3.05 -15.21 2.26
C TYR A 142 -1.87 -15.17 3.21
N CYS A 143 -1.04 -16.21 3.29
CA CYS A 143 0.21 -16.19 4.04
C CYS A 143 1.33 -15.36 3.37
N LYS A 144 1.09 -14.80 2.18
CA LYS A 144 2.07 -14.05 1.38
C LYS A 144 1.49 -12.77 0.81
N ASP A 145 1.14 -12.77 -0.48
CA ASP A 145 0.63 -11.60 -1.20
C ASP A 145 -0.69 -11.11 -0.60
N GLY A 146 -1.56 -12.02 -0.17
CA GLY A 146 -2.87 -11.71 0.40
C GLY A 146 -2.74 -10.87 1.67
N TYR A 147 -1.93 -11.28 2.65
CA TYR A 147 -1.68 -10.50 3.87
C TYR A 147 -1.21 -9.07 3.57
N ASN A 148 -0.39 -8.93 2.53
CA ASN A 148 0.25 -7.67 2.13
C ASN A 148 -0.58 -6.83 1.15
N ILE A 149 -1.86 -7.15 0.91
CA ILE A 149 -2.72 -6.28 0.10
C ILE A 149 -2.85 -4.91 0.79
N ALA A 150 -2.43 -3.84 0.09
CA ALA A 150 -2.41 -2.48 0.62
C ALA A 150 -3.81 -1.95 0.95
N LYS A 151 -4.77 -2.12 0.03
CA LYS A 151 -6.17 -1.72 0.22
C LYS A 151 -7.04 -2.93 0.50
N LYS A 152 -7.26 -3.22 1.78
CA LYS A 152 -8.09 -4.35 2.23
C LYS A 152 -9.58 -3.96 2.17
N VAL A 153 -10.41 -4.88 1.71
CA VAL A 153 -11.87 -4.75 1.79
C VAL A 153 -12.34 -5.14 3.20
N ASP A 154 -13.52 -4.68 3.61
CA ASP A 154 -14.04 -4.89 4.98
C ASP A 154 -14.00 -6.36 5.39
N ARG A 155 -14.41 -7.28 4.50
CA ARG A 155 -14.37 -8.73 4.77
C ARG A 155 -12.98 -9.27 5.06
N HIS A 156 -11.95 -8.73 4.41
CA HIS A 156 -10.56 -9.11 4.68
C HIS A 156 -10.10 -8.49 6.00
N ILE A 157 -10.49 -7.26 6.32
CA ILE A 157 -10.19 -6.63 7.61
C ILE A 157 -10.82 -7.44 8.76
N GLU A 158 -12.09 -7.84 8.62
CA GLU A 158 -12.81 -8.69 9.57
C GLU A 158 -12.15 -10.06 9.74
N LEU A 159 -11.73 -10.69 8.64
CA LEU A 159 -11.00 -11.96 8.67
C LEU A 159 -9.70 -11.81 9.50
N LEU A 160 -8.89 -10.79 9.22
CA LEU A 160 -7.67 -10.56 10.00
C LEU A 160 -7.97 -10.23 11.46
N GLY A 161 -9.03 -9.47 11.74
CA GLY A 161 -9.49 -9.20 13.10
C GLY A 161 -9.73 -10.49 13.88
N ARG A 162 -10.42 -11.45 13.27
CA ARG A 162 -10.67 -12.77 13.86
C ARG A 162 -9.41 -13.63 13.97
N LEU A 163 -8.46 -13.50 13.05
CA LEU A 163 -7.26 -14.35 13.07
C LEU A 163 -6.13 -13.82 13.96
N LEU A 164 -6.13 -12.53 14.30
CA LEU A 164 -5.01 -11.90 15.02
C LEU A 164 -5.32 -11.52 16.46
N TYR A 165 -6.60 -11.44 16.84
CA TYR A 165 -7.04 -10.97 18.15
C TYR A 165 -7.94 -11.97 18.89
N CYS A 166 -7.87 -13.25 18.53
CA CYS A 166 -8.44 -14.35 19.30
C CYS A 166 -7.50 -14.81 20.42
#